data_AF-A0A528AAW0-F1
#
_entry.id   AF-A0A528AAW0-F1
#
_cell.length_a   1.000
_cell.length_b   1.000
_cell.length_c   1.000
_cell.angle_alpha   90.00
_cell.angle_beta   90.00
_cell.angle_gamma   90.00
#
_symmetry.space_group_name_H-M   'P 1'
#
loop_
_entity.id
_entity.type
_entity.pdbx_description
1 polymer ?
#
loop_
_entity_poly.entity_id
_entity_poly.type
_entity_poly.pdbx_seq_one_letter_code
_entity_poly.pdbx_strand_id
1 'polypeptide(L)'
;MTQLGQSGGDALVELFGRTKVVIGVVHLAPLPGAPRYDGEAVDAIYQRGLDDARSYLDGGCDGVIVENHGDIPFAKPDDIGPETAAYMAVVSDRIRR
;
A
#
# COMPACT_ATOMS: atom_id res chain seq x y z
N MET A 1 10.61 -10.35 25.72
CA MET A 1 9.49 -10.76 24.85
C MET A 1 8.52 -9.60 24.83
N THR A 2 8.70 -8.69 23.86
CA THR A 2 7.91 -7.45 23.76
C THR A 2 6.49 -7.83 23.40
N GLN A 3 5.53 -7.43 24.24
CA GLN A 3 4.13 -7.69 24.02
C GLN A 3 3.66 -6.87 22.81
N LEU A 4 3.53 -7.52 21.66
CA LEU A 4 2.88 -6.95 20.48
C LEU A 4 1.37 -7.05 20.69
N GLY A 5 0.69 -5.90 20.66
CA GLY A 5 -0.78 -5.84 20.66
C GLY A 5 -1.43 -5.64 22.03
N GLN A 6 -1.14 -4.53 22.71
CA GLN A 6 -2.06 -4.01 23.74
C GLN A 6 -2.23 -2.50 23.63
N SER A 7 -3.40 -2.11 23.13
CA SER A 7 -4.05 -0.85 23.52
C SER A 7 -5.34 -1.26 24.24
N GLY A 8 -5.56 -0.75 25.46
CA GLY A 8 -6.80 -1.00 26.21
C GLY A 8 -8.04 -0.29 25.64
N GLY A 9 -7.89 0.43 24.52
CA GLY A 9 -8.93 1.20 23.83
C GLY A 9 -9.23 0.69 22.43
N ASP A 10 -10.31 1.21 21.84
CA ASP A 10 -10.72 0.90 20.48
C ASP A 10 -9.77 1.58 19.48
N ALA A 11 -8.91 0.79 18.82
CA ALA A 11 -7.92 1.27 17.88
C ALA A 11 -8.51 2.10 16.72
N LEU A 12 -9.76 1.84 16.32
CA LEU A 12 -10.42 2.63 15.27
C LEU A 12 -10.73 4.04 15.77
N VAL A 13 -11.18 4.17 17.01
CA VAL A 13 -11.42 5.47 17.65
C VAL A 13 -10.11 6.20 17.90
N GLU A 14 -9.06 5.50 18.33
CA GLU A 14 -7.74 6.09 18.56
C GLU A 14 -7.09 6.62 17.26
N LEU A 15 -7.21 5.89 16.15
CA LEU A 15 -6.57 6.25 14.88
C LEU A 15 -7.42 7.20 14.03
N PHE A 16 -8.74 7.01 13.99
CA PHE A 16 -9.63 7.69 13.04
C PHE A 16 -10.71 8.54 13.73
N GLY A 17 -10.86 8.47 15.06
CA GLY A 17 -11.92 9.18 15.79
C GLY A 17 -13.33 8.63 15.50
N ARG A 18 -13.44 7.41 14.96
CA ARG A 18 -14.70 6.79 14.51
C ARG A 18 -14.75 5.32 14.87
N THR A 19 -15.95 4.77 15.05
CA THR A 19 -16.17 3.34 15.34
C THR A 19 -16.36 2.48 14.08
N LYS A 20 -16.49 3.10 12.91
CA LYS A 20 -16.55 2.45 11.60
C LYS A 20 -15.65 3.22 10.65
N VAL A 21 -14.84 2.50 9.91
CA VAL A 21 -13.74 3.03 9.09
C VAL A 21 -13.77 2.33 7.73
N VAL A 22 -13.61 3.11 6.66
CA VAL A 22 -13.41 2.60 5.30
C VAL A 22 -11.96 2.85 4.90
N ILE A 23 -11.25 1.76 4.59
CA ILE A 23 -9.86 1.80 4.15
C ILE A 23 -9.81 1.43 2.67
N GLY A 24 -9.32 2.34 1.83
CA GLY A 24 -9.06 2.08 0.41
C GLY A 24 -7.79 1.25 0.21
N VAL A 25 -7.77 0.38 -0.79
CA VAL A 25 -6.59 -0.43 -1.14
C VAL A 25 -6.00 0.11 -2.43
N VAL A 26 -4.89 0.83 -2.31
CA VAL A 26 -4.15 1.35 -3.46
C VAL A 26 -3.41 0.20 -4.12
N HIS A 27 -3.77 -0.12 -5.36
CA HIS A 27 -3.16 -1.20 -6.10
C HIS A 27 -2.05 -0.67 -7.01
N LEU A 28 -0.82 -1.05 -6.72
CA LEU A 28 0.31 -0.67 -7.57
C LEU A 28 0.30 -1.48 -8.88
N ALA A 29 0.87 -0.87 -9.92
CA ALA A 29 1.27 -1.57 -11.13
C ALA A 29 2.36 -2.62 -10.81
N PRO A 30 2.67 -3.57 -11.74
CA PRO A 30 3.76 -4.52 -11.52
C PRO A 30 5.05 -3.80 -11.13
N LEU A 31 5.68 -4.23 -10.04
CA LEU A 31 6.93 -3.67 -9.56
C LEU A 31 8.12 -4.39 -10.23
N PRO A 32 9.32 -3.78 -10.27
CA PRO A 32 10.51 -4.53 -10.66
C PRO A 32 10.62 -5.83 -9.87
N GLY A 33 11.04 -6.90 -10.54
CA GLY A 33 11.06 -8.26 -9.99
C GLY A 33 9.76 -9.05 -10.24
N ALA A 34 8.63 -8.39 -10.48
CA ALA A 34 7.37 -9.06 -10.79
C ALA A 34 7.35 -9.63 -12.22
N PRO A 35 6.65 -10.75 -12.47
CA PRO A 35 6.64 -11.40 -13.79
C PRO A 35 6.09 -10.55 -14.95
N ARG A 36 5.31 -9.51 -14.64
CA ARG A 36 4.68 -8.63 -15.64
C ARG A 36 5.26 -7.22 -15.69
N TYR A 37 6.37 -6.97 -15.00
CA TYR A 37 7.04 -5.68 -15.09
C TYR A 37 7.72 -5.52 -16.45
N ASP A 38 7.48 -4.40 -17.13
CA ASP A 38 7.95 -4.13 -18.51
C ASP A 38 8.81 -2.86 -18.59
N GLY A 39 9.45 -2.48 -17.48
CA GLY A 39 10.38 -1.36 -17.45
C GLY A 39 9.74 -0.01 -17.13
N GLU A 40 8.54 0.01 -16.55
CA GLU A 40 7.87 1.23 -16.13
C GLU A 40 8.72 2.06 -15.15
N ALA A 41 8.81 3.36 -15.41
CA ALA A 41 9.49 4.26 -14.49
C ALA A 41 8.78 4.29 -13.12
N VAL A 42 9.55 4.41 -12.04
CA VAL A 42 9.05 4.55 -10.65
C VAL A 42 7.94 5.60 -10.56
N ASP A 43 8.09 6.72 -11.26
CA ASP A 43 7.14 7.82 -11.22
C ASP A 43 5.79 7.43 -11.85
N ALA A 44 5.76 6.56 -12.87
CA ALA A 44 4.51 6.06 -13.45
C ALA A 44 3.76 5.13 -12.48
N ILE A 45 4.50 4.24 -11.80
CA ILE A 45 3.96 3.36 -10.75
C ILE A 45 3.38 4.21 -9.60
N TYR A 46 4.12 5.24 -9.18
CA TYR A 46 3.67 6.18 -8.15
C TYR A 46 2.42 6.95 -8.58
N GLN A 47 2.37 7.53 -9.78
CA GLN A 47 1.19 8.27 -10.24
C GLN A 47 -0.04 7.38 -10.25
N ARG A 48 0.07 6.13 -10.71
CA ARG A 48 -1.04 5.18 -10.66
C ARG A 48 -1.56 4.97 -9.23
N GLY A 49 -0.67 4.75 -8.27
CA GLY A 49 -1.07 4.60 -6.87
C GLY A 49 -1.64 5.89 -6.26
N LEU A 50 -1.11 7.05 -6.66
CA LEU A 50 -1.61 8.34 -6.20
C LEU A 50 -3.03 8.64 -6.71
N ASP A 51 -3.34 8.24 -7.94
CA ASP A 51 -4.68 8.40 -8.52
C ASP A 51 -5.73 7.58 -7.76
N ASP A 52 -5.39 6.34 -7.38
CA ASP A 52 -6.23 5.52 -6.48
C ASP A 52 -6.40 6.21 -5.12
N ALA A 53 -5.31 6.66 -4.49
CA ALA A 53 -5.34 7.31 -3.19
C ALA A 53 -6.20 8.59 -3.18
N ARG A 54 -6.09 9.42 -4.23
CA ARG A 54 -6.92 10.62 -4.42
C ARG A 54 -8.38 10.26 -4.59
N SER A 55 -8.68 9.25 -5.39
CA SER A 55 -10.06 8.78 -5.59
C SER A 55 -10.68 8.29 -4.28
N TYR A 56 -9.91 7.60 -3.43
CA TYR A 56 -10.36 7.18 -2.10
C TYR A 56 -10.58 8.35 -1.15
N LEU A 57 -9.69 9.34 -1.16
CA LEU A 57 -9.83 10.57 -0.37
C LEU A 57 -11.11 11.33 -0.78
N ASP A 58 -11.29 11.55 -2.08
CA ASP A 58 -12.46 12.26 -2.63
C ASP A 58 -13.76 11.47 -2.39
N GLY A 59 -13.68 10.13 -2.37
CA GLY A 59 -14.78 9.22 -2.04
C GLY A 59 -15.12 9.14 -0.54
N GLY A 60 -14.36 9.81 0.32
CA GLY A 60 -14.61 9.84 1.77
C GLY A 60 -14.10 8.62 2.53
N CYS A 61 -13.09 7.91 2.01
CA CYS A 61 -12.39 6.88 2.78
C CYS A 61 -11.65 7.53 3.96
N ASP A 62 -11.58 6.83 5.08
CA ASP A 62 -10.93 7.29 6.31
C ASP A 62 -9.41 7.07 6.27
N GLY A 63 -8.94 6.17 5.40
CA GLY A 63 -7.52 5.91 5.19
C GLY A 63 -7.25 5.04 3.96
N VAL A 64 -5.96 4.77 3.70
CA VAL A 64 -5.53 3.90 2.60
C VAL A 64 -4.42 2.95 3.06
N ILE A 65 -4.35 1.77 2.44
CA ILE A 65 -3.19 0.87 2.47
C ILE A 65 -2.66 0.70 1.05
N VAL A 66 -1.37 0.41 0.92
CA VAL A 66 -0.70 0.19 -0.37
C VAL A 66 -0.41 -1.29 -0.54
N GLU A 67 -0.84 -1.87 -1.67
CA GLU A 67 -0.66 -3.27 -2.03
C GLU A 67 0.03 -3.42 -3.39
N ASN A 68 0.97 -4.34 -3.50
CA ASN A 68 1.66 -4.70 -4.75
C ASN A 68 0.81 -5.63 -5.66
N HIS A 69 -0.50 -5.39 -5.74
CA HIS A 69 -1.43 -6.28 -6.45
C HIS A 69 -1.09 -6.50 -7.93
N GLY A 70 -0.44 -5.52 -8.56
CA GLY A 70 0.04 -5.64 -9.94
C GLY A 70 1.09 -6.74 -10.15
N ASP A 71 1.72 -7.26 -9.08
CA ASP A 71 2.73 -8.31 -9.19
C ASP A 71 2.15 -9.66 -9.63
N ILE A 72 0.83 -9.79 -9.81
CA ILE A 72 0.19 -11.03 -10.26
C ILE A 72 0.72 -11.46 -11.64
N PRO A 73 1.16 -12.74 -11.80
CA PRO A 73 1.21 -13.78 -10.77
C PRO A 73 2.35 -13.55 -9.76
N PHE A 74 2.05 -13.61 -8.47
CA PHE A 74 3.04 -13.36 -7.42
C PHE A 74 4.18 -14.38 -7.46
N ALA A 75 5.41 -13.90 -7.23
CA ALA A 75 6.56 -14.75 -6.99
C ALA A 75 6.35 -15.62 -5.73
N LYS A 76 6.99 -16.78 -5.67
CA LYS A 76 7.01 -17.59 -4.44
C LYS A 76 7.80 -16.84 -3.37
N PRO A 77 7.55 -17.09 -2.08
CA PRO A 77 8.23 -16.37 -0.99
C PRO A 77 9.76 -16.34 -1.12
N ASP A 78 10.39 -17.44 -1.55
CA ASP A 78 11.85 -17.54 -1.71
C ASP A 78 12.38 -16.79 -2.95
N ASP A 79 11.49 -16.41 -3.87
CA ASP A 79 11.81 -15.72 -5.13
C ASP A 79 11.47 -14.22 -5.08
N ILE A 80 10.92 -13.71 -3.96
CA ILE A 80 10.63 -12.28 -3.81
C ILE A 80 11.93 -11.52 -3.56
N GLY A 81 12.33 -10.72 -4.54
CA GLY A 81 13.52 -9.88 -4.44
C GLY A 81 13.31 -8.65 -3.53
N PRO A 82 14.40 -8.05 -3.03
CA PRO A 82 14.35 -6.85 -2.18
C PRO A 82 13.70 -5.64 -2.88
N GLU A 83 13.70 -5.63 -4.22
CA GLU A 83 13.10 -4.58 -5.04
C GLU A 83 11.60 -4.40 -4.75
N THR A 84 10.83 -5.47 -4.52
CA THR A 84 9.39 -5.37 -4.22
C THR A 84 9.17 -4.51 -2.96
N ALA A 85 9.86 -4.85 -1.87
CA ALA A 85 9.76 -4.10 -0.61
C ALA A 85 10.32 -2.67 -0.74
N ALA A 86 11.41 -2.48 -1.49
CA ALA A 86 12.01 -1.16 -1.69
C ALA A 86 11.08 -0.22 -2.46
N TYR A 87 10.46 -0.71 -3.54
CA TYR A 87 9.51 0.07 -4.33
C TYR A 87 8.24 0.37 -3.54
N MET A 88 7.68 -0.62 -2.84
CA MET A 88 6.53 -0.39 -1.96
C MET A 88 6.81 0.67 -0.89
N ALA A 89 7.98 0.64 -0.25
CA ALA A 89 8.35 1.61 0.77
C ALA A 89 8.45 3.04 0.19
N VAL A 90 9.12 3.21 -0.96
CA VAL A 90 9.26 4.52 -1.61
C VAL A 90 7.91 5.05 -2.08
N VAL A 91 7.10 4.22 -2.74
CA VAL A 91 5.78 4.64 -3.22
C VAL A 91 4.86 4.99 -2.05
N SER A 92 4.85 4.19 -0.97
CA SER A 92 4.06 4.47 0.22
C SER A 92 4.46 5.78 0.91
N ASP A 93 5.77 6.05 1.07
CA ASP A 93 6.23 7.32 1.65
C ASP A 93 5.82 8.51 0.77
N ARG A 94 5.86 8.38 -0.56
CA ARG A 94 5.45 9.45 -1.47
C ARG A 94 3.94 9.68 -1.48
N ILE A 95 3.12 8.63 -1.36
CA ILE A 95 1.66 8.75 -1.28
C ILE A 95 1.22 9.41 0.02
N ARG A 96 1.95 9.18 1.12
CA ARG A 96 1.65 9.77 2.44
C ARG A 96 1.81 11.29 2.51
N ARG A 97 2.62 11.88 1.62
CA ARG A 97 2.98 13.31 1.63
C ARG A 97 1.89 14.17 0.99
#